data_AF-A0A1M6LB91-F1
#
_entry.id   AF-A0A1M6LB91-F1
#
_cell.length_a   1.000
_cell.length_b   1.000
_cell.length_c   1.000
_cell.angle_alpha   90.00
_cell.angle_beta   90.00
_cell.angle_gamma   90.00
#
_symmetry.space_group_name_H-M   'P 1'
#
loop_
_entity.id
_entity.type
_entity.pdbx_description
1 polymer ?
#
loop_
_entity_poly.entity_id
_entity_poly.type
_entity_poly.pdbx_seq_one_letter_code
_entity_poly.pdbx_strand_id
1 'polypeptide(L)'
;MLSSTTFYAQQFKFKTTSLTVLERGGRNNEWGKWSEPLDTQLYIVLDFDKSKIIVYSREIQHYRILENLPKEVTNVDEINSYLCKNQFGEAAKVSFLVRKDQSNKTQMYIYFTDIVFCYDITEVTE
;
A
#
# COMPACT_ATOMS: atom_id res chain seq x y z
N MET A 1 -15.41 28.17 26.76
CA MET A 1 -14.16 28.01 26.00
C MET A 1 -14.45 27.10 24.82
N LEU A 2 -14.41 27.60 23.58
CA LEU A 2 -14.39 26.72 22.42
C LEU A 2 -12.99 26.13 22.32
N SER A 3 -12.86 24.83 22.56
CA SER A 3 -11.60 24.12 22.32
C SER A 3 -11.52 23.81 20.82
N SER A 4 -10.66 24.54 20.10
CA SER A 4 -10.33 24.23 18.72
C SER A 4 -9.45 22.97 18.69
N THR A 5 -10.02 21.82 18.33
CA THR A 5 -9.26 20.61 18.05
C THR A 5 -8.55 20.78 16.71
N THR A 6 -7.24 21.05 16.76
CA THR A 6 -6.37 20.98 15.59
C THR A 6 -6.19 19.51 15.22
N PHE A 7 -6.84 19.05 14.14
CA PHE A 7 -6.50 17.75 13.54
C PHE A 7 -5.17 17.91 12.82
N TYR A 8 -4.13 17.23 13.30
CA TYR A 8 -2.88 17.10 12.56
C TYR A 8 -3.17 16.37 11.26
N ALA A 9 -2.83 17.00 10.15
CA ALA A 9 -2.82 16.38 8.83
C ALA A 9 -1.86 15.18 8.86
N GLN A 10 -2.38 13.95 8.88
CA GLN A 10 -1.54 12.76 8.90
C GLN A 10 -1.21 12.38 7.45
N GLN A 11 -0.06 12.89 6.99
CA GLN A 11 0.54 12.46 5.74
C GLN A 11 1.79 11.63 6.06
N PHE A 12 1.84 10.41 5.51
CA PHE A 12 3.01 9.54 5.57
C PHE A 12 3.64 9.45 4.19
N LYS A 13 4.96 9.61 4.14
CA LYS A 13 5.75 9.49 2.91
C LYS A 13 6.64 8.27 3.04
N PHE A 14 6.71 7.48 1.98
CA PHE A 14 7.55 6.29 1.93
C PHE A 14 8.41 6.31 0.67
N LYS A 15 9.59 5.71 0.76
CA LYS A 15 10.45 5.40 -0.38
C LYS A 15 10.45 3.88 -0.60
N THR A 16 10.24 3.43 -1.82
CA THR A 16 10.36 2.02 -2.17
C THR A 16 11.83 1.62 -2.31
N THR A 17 12.13 0.35 -2.07
CA THR A 17 13.45 -0.25 -2.36
C THR A 17 13.34 -1.36 -3.41
N SER A 18 12.26 -2.12 -3.40
CA SER A 18 12.01 -3.20 -4.36
C SER A 18 10.53 -3.26 -4.77
N LEU A 19 10.27 -3.87 -5.92
CA LEU A 19 8.95 -4.26 -6.39
C LEU A 19 8.95 -5.75 -6.74
N THR A 20 7.97 -6.47 -6.22
CA THR A 20 7.67 -7.86 -6.60
C THR A 20 6.22 -7.95 -7.06
N VAL A 21 5.98 -8.67 -8.15
CA VAL A 21 4.64 -8.79 -8.76
C VAL A 21 4.16 -10.23 -8.68
N LEU A 22 2.88 -10.42 -8.36
CA LEU A 22 2.20 -11.69 -8.47
C LEU A 22 1.05 -11.55 -9.46
N GLU A 23 1.12 -12.26 -10.57
CA GLU A 23 0.07 -12.29 -11.58
C GLU A 23 -0.74 -13.57 -11.43
N ARG A 24 -2.05 -13.46 -11.65
CA ARG A 24 -2.93 -14.59 -11.86
C ARG A 24 -2.79 -15.03 -13.32
N GLY A 25 -2.40 -16.29 -13.54
CA GLY A 25 -2.07 -16.78 -14.87
C GLY A 25 -2.45 -18.25 -15.07
N GLY A 26 -2.95 -18.58 -16.25
CA GLY A 26 -3.26 -19.95 -16.69
C GLY A 26 -4.75 -20.23 -16.93
N ARG A 27 -5.05 -21.40 -17.52
CA ARG A 27 -6.40 -21.85 -17.90
C ARG A 27 -7.42 -21.90 -16.74
N ASN A 28 -6.95 -21.88 -15.49
CA ASN A 28 -7.76 -22.14 -14.29
C ASN A 28 -7.91 -20.91 -13.37
N ASN A 29 -7.43 -19.72 -13.74
CA ASN A 29 -7.45 -18.52 -12.88
C ASN A 29 -6.68 -18.70 -11.55
N GLU A 30 -5.65 -19.53 -11.54
CA GLU A 30 -4.80 -19.76 -10.37
C GLU A 30 -3.73 -18.66 -10.23
N TRP A 31 -3.34 -18.36 -8.99
CA TRP A 31 -2.22 -17.44 -8.73
C TRP A 31 -0.91 -18.08 -9.20
N GLY A 32 -0.10 -17.32 -9.94
CA GLY A 32 1.21 -17.77 -10.40
C GLY A 32 2.26 -17.77 -9.30
N LYS A 33 3.52 -17.56 -9.69
CA LYS A 33 4.64 -17.34 -8.76
C LYS A 33 4.93 -15.84 -8.65
N TRP A 34 5.45 -15.43 -7.50
CA TRP A 34 6.04 -14.10 -7.36
C TRP A 34 7.18 -13.93 -8.36
N SER A 35 7.26 -12.76 -8.99
CA SER A 35 8.40 -12.35 -9.80
C SER A 35 9.67 -12.30 -8.95
N GLU A 36 10.83 -12.23 -9.61
CA GLU A 36 12.04 -11.78 -8.92
C GLU A 36 11.86 -10.31 -8.47
N PRO A 37 12.42 -9.91 -7.32
CA PRO A 37 12.39 -8.52 -6.88
C PRO A 37 13.13 -7.61 -7.87
N LEU A 38 12.47 -6.52 -8.27
CA LEU A 38 13.05 -5.47 -9.11
C LEU A 38 13.42 -4.24 -8.26
N ASP A 39 14.68 -3.83 -8.30
CA ASP A 39 15.13 -2.60 -7.64
C ASP A 39 14.32 -1.39 -8.11
N THR A 40 13.66 -0.72 -7.18
CA THR A 40 12.66 0.30 -7.48
C THR A 40 12.73 1.43 -6.46
N GLN A 41 12.95 2.67 -6.92
CA GLN A 41 13.02 3.86 -6.07
C GLN A 41 11.92 4.87 -6.42
N LEU A 42 10.72 4.64 -5.89
CA LEU A 42 9.54 5.48 -6.05
C LEU A 42 9.17 6.11 -4.70
N TYR A 43 8.42 7.20 -4.77
CA TYR A 43 7.78 7.79 -3.60
C TYR A 43 6.34 7.34 -3.50
N ILE A 44 5.90 7.01 -2.30
CA ILE A 44 4.50 6.71 -1.98
C ILE A 44 4.04 7.70 -0.93
N VAL A 45 2.83 8.22 -1.09
CA VAL A 45 2.21 9.14 -0.14
C VAL A 45 0.86 8.58 0.29
N LEU A 46 0.69 8.37 1.60
CA LEU A 46 -0.59 8.10 2.24
C LEU A 46 -1.06 9.40 2.91
N ASP A 47 -2.14 9.97 2.39
CA ASP A 47 -2.71 11.25 2.82
C ASP A 47 -4.12 10.98 3.36
N PHE A 48 -4.24 10.84 4.68
CA PHE A 48 -5.51 10.52 5.34
C PHE A 48 -6.53 11.65 5.20
N ASP A 49 -6.07 12.90 5.23
CA ASP A 49 -6.93 14.09 5.07
C ASP A 49 -7.63 14.11 3.72
N LYS A 50 -6.89 13.77 2.67
CA LYS A 50 -7.44 13.70 1.30
C LYS A 50 -7.95 12.30 0.95
N SER A 51 -7.93 11.37 1.90
CA SER A 51 -8.34 9.97 1.73
C SER A 51 -7.76 9.36 0.45
N LYS A 52 -6.44 9.52 0.25
CA LYS A 52 -5.77 9.09 -0.97
C LYS A 52 -4.40 8.47 -0.71
N ILE A 53 -4.05 7.53 -1.58
CA ILE A 53 -2.72 6.95 -1.68
C ILE A 53 -2.21 7.26 -3.08
N ILE A 54 -0.98 7.78 -3.17
CA ILE A 54 -0.34 8.14 -4.44
C ILE A 54 0.96 7.37 -4.57
N VAL A 55 1.15 6.69 -5.69
CA VAL A 55 2.42 6.06 -6.08
C VAL A 55 3.03 6.88 -7.21
N TYR A 56 4.15 7.54 -6.94
CA TYR A 56 4.88 8.38 -7.91
C TYR A 56 5.78 7.51 -8.79
N SER A 57 5.14 6.68 -9.62
CA SER A 57 5.81 5.92 -10.69
C SER A 57 5.98 6.78 -11.96
N ARG A 58 6.54 6.22 -13.03
CA ARG A 58 6.59 6.90 -14.35
C ARG A 58 5.21 7.36 -14.79
N GLU A 59 4.18 6.55 -14.52
CA GLU A 59 2.79 6.95 -14.57
C GLU A 59 2.27 7.08 -13.13
N ILE A 60 1.82 8.28 -12.74
CA ILE A 60 1.37 8.51 -11.37
C ILE A 60 0.08 7.71 -11.14
N GLN A 61 0.09 6.87 -10.11
CA GLN A 61 -1.07 6.05 -9.75
C GLN A 61 -1.79 6.71 -8.57
N HIS A 62 -3.08 6.97 -8.74
CA HIS A 62 -3.95 7.53 -7.71
C HIS A 62 -4.94 6.49 -7.21
N TYR A 63 -5.00 6.33 -5.88
CA TYR A 63 -5.94 5.47 -5.20
C TYR A 63 -6.75 6.30 -4.21
N ARG A 64 -8.06 6.42 -4.43
CA ARG A 64 -8.98 7.05 -3.48
C ARG A 64 -9.44 6.01 -2.47
N ILE A 65 -9.20 6.26 -1.18
CA ILE A 65 -9.67 5.42 -0.07
C ILE A 65 -11.18 5.58 0.05
N LEU A 66 -11.88 4.46 0.05
CA LEU A 66 -13.32 4.38 0.28
C LEU A 66 -13.64 3.92 1.70
N GLU A 67 -12.85 2.98 2.22
CA GLU A 67 -13.07 2.37 3.52
C GLU A 67 -11.74 1.96 4.15
N ASN A 68 -11.63 2.22 5.47
CA ASN A 68 -10.55 1.72 6.30
C ASN A 68 -10.99 0.39 6.92
N LEU A 69 -10.26 -0.69 6.65
CA LEU A 69 -10.56 -1.99 7.25
C LEU A 69 -10.01 -2.05 8.68
N PRO A 70 -10.59 -2.91 9.55
CA PRO A 70 -10.06 -3.13 10.88
C PRO A 70 -8.58 -3.51 10.84
N LYS A 71 -7.78 -2.93 11.72
CA LYS A 71 -6.37 -3.27 11.86
C LYS A 71 -6.24 -4.74 12.28
N GLU A 72 -5.45 -5.50 11.55
CA GLU A 72 -5.16 -6.90 11.86
C GLU A 72 -3.78 -7.00 12.49
N VAL A 73 -3.69 -7.64 13.65
CA VAL A 73 -2.42 -7.86 14.35
C VAL A 73 -2.27 -9.35 14.61
N THR A 74 -1.20 -9.92 14.07
CA THR A 74 -0.80 -11.31 14.32
C THR A 74 0.49 -11.33 15.13
N ASN A 75 0.97 -12.54 15.44
CA ASN A 75 2.25 -12.74 16.12
C ASN A 75 3.43 -12.21 15.29
N VAL A 76 3.31 -12.26 13.96
CA VAL A 76 4.39 -11.92 13.02
C VAL A 76 4.12 -10.64 12.23
N ASP A 77 2.86 -10.24 12.08
CA ASP A 77 2.47 -9.13 11.23
C ASP A 77 1.62 -8.10 11.96
N GLU A 78 1.73 -6.85 11.52
CA GLU A 78 0.74 -5.81 11.74
C GLU A 78 0.28 -5.26 10.39
N ILE A 79 -1.03 -5.27 10.14
CA ILE A 79 -1.61 -5.01 8.83
C ILE A 79 -2.67 -3.91 8.93
N ASN A 80 -2.48 -2.84 8.15
CA ASN A 80 -3.45 -1.79 7.94
C ASN A 80 -3.93 -1.84 6.49
N SER A 81 -5.23 -2.06 6.26
CA SER A 81 -5.78 -2.27 4.92
C SER A 81 -6.86 -1.24 4.57
N TYR A 82 -6.94 -0.91 3.29
CA TYR A 82 -7.82 0.10 2.72
C TYR A 82 -8.50 -0.44 1.47
N LEU A 83 -9.81 -0.27 1.37
CA LEU A 83 -10.52 -0.46 0.11
C LEU A 83 -10.47 0.83 -0.68
N CYS A 84 -9.97 0.75 -1.91
CA CYS A 84 -9.67 1.90 -2.75
C CYS A 84 -10.32 1.78 -4.14
N LYS A 85 -10.45 2.92 -4.81
CA LYS A 85 -10.65 2.99 -6.27
C LYS A 85 -9.47 3.68 -6.93
N ASN A 86 -8.97 3.11 -8.02
CA ASN A 86 -7.92 3.76 -8.81
C ASN A 86 -8.48 4.92 -9.67
N GLN A 87 -7.60 5.61 -10.40
CA GLN A 87 -7.99 6.69 -11.32
C GLN A 87 -8.96 6.29 -12.44
N PHE A 88 -9.04 5.00 -12.77
CA PHE A 88 -9.94 4.44 -13.77
C PHE A 88 -11.28 3.96 -13.16
N GLY A 89 -11.44 4.07 -11.84
CA GLY A 89 -12.64 3.64 -11.12
C GLY A 89 -12.65 2.16 -10.73
N GLU A 90 -11.57 1.42 -11.03
CA GLU A 90 -11.42 0.01 -10.68
C GLU A 90 -11.12 -0.15 -9.19
N ALA A 91 -11.66 -1.21 -8.60
CA ALA A 91 -11.47 -1.52 -7.20
C ALA A 91 -10.06 -2.10 -6.96
N ALA A 92 -9.40 -1.61 -5.91
CA ALA A 92 -8.13 -2.13 -5.43
C ALA A 92 -8.15 -2.19 -3.90
N LYS A 93 -7.51 -3.19 -3.31
CA LYS A 93 -7.20 -3.18 -1.87
C LYS A 93 -5.75 -2.74 -1.70
N VAL A 94 -5.48 -1.78 -0.83
CA VAL A 94 -4.10 -1.39 -0.48
C VAL A 94 -3.85 -1.77 0.97
N SER A 95 -2.76 -2.49 1.23
CA SER A 95 -2.40 -2.93 2.59
C SER A 95 -0.96 -2.57 2.92
N PHE A 96 -0.76 -1.95 4.08
CA PHE A 96 0.56 -1.69 4.67
C PHE A 96 0.82 -2.73 5.76
N LEU A 97 1.88 -3.50 5.60
CA LEU A 97 2.27 -4.59 6.47
C LEU A 97 3.60 -4.28 7.14
N VAL A 98 3.67 -4.49 8.45
CA VAL A 98 4.93 -4.50 9.20
C VAL A 98 5.22 -5.93 9.62
N ARG A 99 6.29 -6.51 9.07
CA ARG A 99 6.79 -7.86 9.38
C ARG A 99 7.67 -7.82 10.63
N LYS A 100 7.10 -8.15 11.80
CA LYS A 100 7.78 -8.08 13.11
C LYS A 100 8.93 -9.07 13.21
N ASP A 101 8.78 -10.24 12.62
CA ASP A 101 9.79 -11.30 12.58
C ASP A 101 10.96 -10.98 11.62
N GLN A 102 10.78 -10.02 10.71
CA GLN A 102 11.79 -9.57 9.75
C GLN A 102 12.32 -8.17 10.08
N SER A 103 12.65 -7.92 11.34
CA SER A 103 13.20 -6.63 11.78
C SER A 103 12.30 -5.42 11.46
N ASN A 104 10.98 -5.60 11.62
CA ASN A 104 9.95 -4.61 11.28
C ASN A 104 10.01 -4.14 9.81
N LYS A 105 10.39 -5.04 8.90
CA LYS A 105 10.34 -4.77 7.47
C LYS A 105 8.93 -4.33 7.07
N THR A 106 8.83 -3.16 6.46
CA THR A 106 7.54 -2.61 6.04
C THR A 106 7.33 -2.88 4.55
N GLN A 107 6.13 -3.32 4.20
CA GLN A 107 5.75 -3.66 2.84
C GLN A 107 4.39 -3.05 2.51
N MET A 108 4.20 -2.60 1.27
CA MET A 108 2.92 -2.15 0.75
C MET A 108 2.45 -3.09 -0.35
N TYR A 109 1.25 -3.63 -0.19
CA TYR A 109 0.59 -4.45 -1.18
C TYR A 109 -0.54 -3.69 -1.85
N ILE A 110 -0.65 -3.81 -3.17
CA ILE A 110 -1.79 -3.33 -3.96
C ILE A 110 -2.40 -4.55 -4.65
N TYR A 111 -3.60 -4.92 -4.24
CA TYR A 111 -4.34 -6.05 -4.77
C TYR A 111 -5.36 -5.57 -5.79
N PHE A 112 -5.21 -6.02 -7.03
CA PHE A 112 -6.24 -6.01 -8.05
C PHE A 112 -6.79 -7.43 -8.23
N THR A 113 -7.80 -7.59 -9.09
CA THR A 113 -8.44 -8.89 -9.35
C THR A 113 -7.44 -9.95 -9.80
N ASP A 114 -6.54 -9.59 -10.73
CA ASP A 114 -5.65 -10.55 -11.40
C ASP A 114 -4.16 -10.24 -11.20
N ILE A 115 -3.82 -9.19 -10.46
CA ILE A 115 -2.43 -8.80 -10.20
C ILE A 115 -2.27 -8.23 -8.79
N VAL A 116 -1.15 -8.53 -8.16
CA VAL A 116 -0.75 -7.97 -6.88
C VAL A 116 0.63 -7.36 -7.01
N PHE A 117 0.76 -6.09 -6.64
CA PHE A 117 2.04 -5.41 -6.49
C PHE A 117 2.46 -5.45 -5.02
N CYS A 118 3.70 -5.82 -4.74
CA CYS A 118 4.30 -5.78 -3.42
C CYS A 118 5.53 -4.88 -3.47
N TYR A 119 5.52 -3.80 -2.72
CA TYR A 119 6.64 -2.89 -2.58
C TYR A 119 7.28 -3.07 -1.21
N ASP A 120 8.58 -3.26 -1.15
CA ASP A 120 9.32 -3.03 0.09
C ASP A 120 9.48 -1.51 0.26
N ILE A 121 9.12 -0.99 1.44
CA ILE A 121 9.06 0.44 1.70
C ILE A 121 9.74 0.82 3.00
N THR A 122 10.27 2.04 3.03
CA THR A 122 10.80 2.68 4.23
C THR A 122 10.16 4.05 4.40
N GLU A 123 9.71 4.36 5.61
CA GLU A 123 9.16 5.68 5.92
C GLU A 123 10.22 6.77 5.81
N VAL A 124 9.85 7.89 5.21
CA VAL A 124 10.68 9.08 5.10
C VAL A 124 10.18 10.09 6.11
N THR A 125 10.89 10.21 7.23
CA THR A 125 10.71 11.29 8.20
C THR A 125 11.53 12.49 7.74
N GLU A 126 10.87 13.57 7.34
CA GLU A 126 11.51 14.89 7.09
C GLU A 126 11.85 15.60 8.40
#